data_AF-A0A924CTS2-F1
#
_entry.id   AF-A0A924CTS2-F1
#
_cell.length_a   1.000
_cell.length_b   1.000
_cell.length_c   1.000
_cell.angle_alpha   90.00
_cell.angle_beta   90.00
_cell.angle_gamma   90.00
#
_symmetry.space_group_name_H-M   'P 1'
#
loop_
_entity.id
_entity.type
_entity.pdbx_description
1 polymer ?
#
loop_
_entity_poly.entity_id
_entity_poly.type
_entity_poly.pdbx_seq_one_letter_code
_entity_poly.pdbx_strand_id
1 'polypeptide(L)'
;AAWQHDGVLGWAGYKVADTVKTHELWGGGSYIYTNVDPTIHATRGFEVPVAPGVKMHDLLTVQLGAGTLDHVINDTGAPVSQAAVGVPSFVVEF
;
A
#
# COMPACT_ATOMS: atom_id res chain seq x y z
N ALA A 1 -15.07 -9.45 -6.55
CA ALA A 1 -15.41 -9.48 -5.11
C ALA A 1 -15.77 -8.06 -4.65
N ALA A 2 -16.27 -7.89 -3.42
CA ALA A 2 -16.85 -6.61 -2.95
C ALA A 2 -15.83 -5.47 -2.72
N TRP A 3 -14.53 -5.76 -2.62
CA TRP A 3 -13.48 -4.78 -2.32
C TRP A 3 -12.40 -4.77 -3.40
N GLN A 4 -12.71 -4.12 -4.52
CA GLN A 4 -11.83 -3.93 -5.68
C GLN A 4 -12.35 -2.73 -6.50
N HIS A 5 -11.48 -2.11 -7.29
CA HIS A 5 -11.85 -1.06 -8.25
C HIS A 5 -11.03 -1.18 -9.52
N ASP A 6 -11.62 -0.91 -10.69
CA ASP A 6 -10.89 -0.83 -11.97
C ASP A 6 -9.97 -2.03 -12.31
N GLY A 7 -10.27 -3.23 -11.79
CA GLY A 7 -9.44 -4.42 -11.94
C GLY A 7 -8.28 -4.55 -10.93
N VAL A 8 -8.12 -3.59 -10.02
CA VAL A 8 -7.19 -3.57 -8.88
C VAL A 8 -7.87 -4.17 -7.65
N LEU A 9 -7.15 -5.02 -6.92
CA LEU A 9 -7.65 -5.62 -5.69
C LEU A 9 -7.49 -4.65 -4.52
N GLY A 10 -8.54 -4.50 -3.71
CA GLY A 10 -8.57 -3.56 -2.60
C GLY A 10 -8.58 -2.10 -3.05
N TRP A 11 -8.31 -1.21 -2.09
CA TRP A 11 -8.14 0.24 -2.29
C TRP A 11 -6.89 0.67 -1.52
N ALA A 12 -6.10 1.56 -2.10
CA ALA A 12 -4.95 2.12 -1.39
C ALA A 12 -5.40 2.84 -0.10
N GLY A 13 -4.63 2.68 0.98
CA GLY A 13 -4.83 3.43 2.21
C GLY A 13 -4.57 4.93 2.03
N TYR A 14 -3.78 5.29 1.02
CA TYR A 14 -3.51 6.67 0.62
C TYR A 14 -3.38 6.78 -0.90
N LYS A 15 -4.27 7.55 -1.55
CA LYS A 15 -4.18 7.86 -2.99
C LYS A 15 -3.88 9.33 -3.23
N VAL A 16 -2.88 9.60 -4.08
CA VAL A 16 -2.69 10.88 -4.75
C VAL A 16 -3.29 10.75 -6.15
N ALA A 17 -4.17 11.69 -6.52
CA ALA A 17 -4.81 11.66 -7.84
C ALA A 17 -3.80 11.86 -8.97
N ASP A 18 -4.00 11.18 -10.10
CA ASP A 18 -3.04 11.09 -11.20
C ASP A 18 -2.72 12.45 -11.86
N THR A 19 -3.60 13.45 -11.66
CA THR A 19 -3.44 14.81 -12.17
C THR A 19 -2.52 15.68 -11.31
N VAL A 20 -2.22 15.27 -10.07
CA VAL A 20 -1.35 16.00 -9.15
C VAL A 20 0.08 16.02 -9.69
N LYS A 21 0.71 17.19 -9.59
CA LYS A 21 2.09 17.42 -10.08
C LYS A 21 3.11 17.62 -8.97
N THR A 22 2.64 18.07 -7.81
CA THR A 22 3.48 18.32 -6.64
C THR A 22 2.80 17.76 -5.40
N HIS A 23 3.47 16.83 -4.73
CA HIS A 23 3.03 16.24 -3.47
C HIS A 23 4.23 15.64 -2.75
N GLU A 24 4.24 15.70 -1.43
CA GLU A 24 5.30 15.08 -0.65
C GLU A 24 4.72 14.54 0.66
N LEU A 25 5.12 13.31 1.01
CA LEU A 25 4.68 12.61 2.21
C LEU A 25 5.91 12.07 2.94
N TRP A 26 5.93 12.23 4.27
CA TRP A 26 6.96 11.69 5.15
C TRP A 26 6.35 10.82 6.22
N GLY A 27 6.90 9.61 6.42
CA GLY A 27 6.52 8.72 7.51
C GLY A 27 5.09 8.17 7.37
N GLY A 28 4.76 7.60 6.21
CA GLY A 28 3.45 7.02 5.93
C GLY A 28 3.36 5.54 6.29
N GLY A 29 2.31 5.14 7.02
CA GLY A 29 2.03 3.73 7.33
C GLY A 29 0.66 3.29 6.83
N SER A 30 0.58 2.11 6.20
CA SER A 30 -0.67 1.46 5.82
C SER A 30 -0.73 0.01 6.32
N TYR A 31 -1.86 -0.39 6.89
CA TYR A 31 -2.01 -1.65 7.61
C TYR A 31 -3.13 -2.49 7.00
N ILE A 32 -2.93 -3.81 6.93
CA ILE A 32 -4.00 -4.73 6.52
C ILE A 32 -4.36 -5.71 7.65
N TYR A 33 -5.67 -5.80 7.92
CA TYR A 33 -6.26 -6.74 8.87
C TYR A 33 -7.68 -7.13 8.44
N THR A 34 -7.80 -7.97 7.41
CA THR A 34 -9.09 -8.44 6.90
C THR A 34 -9.54 -9.71 7.63
N ASN A 35 -9.71 -9.65 8.95
CA ASN A 35 -10.00 -10.83 9.77
C ASN A 35 -11.31 -11.57 9.41
N VAL A 36 -12.28 -10.88 8.80
CA VAL A 36 -13.54 -11.48 8.33
C VAL A 36 -13.29 -12.36 7.10
N ASP A 37 -12.43 -11.92 6.19
CA ASP A 37 -11.97 -12.71 5.04
C ASP A 37 -10.45 -12.57 4.91
N PRO A 38 -9.69 -13.48 5.56
CA PRO A 38 -8.23 -13.45 5.55
C PRO A 38 -7.61 -13.72 4.17
N THR A 39 -8.41 -14.17 3.20
CA THR A 39 -7.94 -14.47 1.83
C THR A 39 -7.86 -13.22 0.95
N ILE A 40 -8.34 -12.08 1.43
CA ILE A 40 -8.30 -10.81 0.70
C ILE A 40 -6.85 -10.37 0.44
N HIS A 41 -6.63 -9.92 -0.79
CA HIS A 41 -5.45 -9.17 -1.20
C HIS A 41 -5.81 -7.70 -1.44
N ALA A 42 -4.93 -6.80 -1.02
CA ALA A 42 -4.88 -5.42 -1.48
C ALA A 42 -3.61 -5.22 -2.31
N THR A 43 -3.75 -4.70 -3.52
CA THR A 43 -2.60 -4.58 -4.44
C THR A 43 -1.52 -3.64 -3.91
N ARG A 44 -1.90 -2.57 -3.21
CA ARG A 44 -0.93 -1.57 -2.73
C ARG A 44 -1.43 -0.80 -1.50
N GLY A 45 -0.49 -0.36 -0.66
CA GLY A 45 -0.78 0.50 0.49
C GLY A 45 -0.93 1.97 0.09
N PHE A 46 -0.10 2.43 -0.83
CA PHE A 46 -0.07 3.79 -1.36
C PHE A 46 -0.21 3.76 -2.88
N GLU A 47 -0.93 4.73 -3.45
CA GLU A 47 -1.09 4.88 -4.90
C GLU A 47 -0.89 6.33 -5.33
N VAL A 48 0.12 6.60 -6.14
CA VAL A 48 0.51 7.98 -6.50
C VAL A 48 0.96 8.06 -7.96
N PRO A 49 0.84 9.21 -8.63
CA PRO A 49 1.42 9.38 -9.95
C PRO A 49 2.95 9.36 -9.89
N VAL A 50 3.59 8.73 -10.87
CA VAL A 50 5.04 8.78 -11.06
C VAL A 50 5.39 10.09 -11.77
N ALA A 51 5.72 11.11 -11.00
CA ALA A 51 6.07 12.44 -11.51
C ALA A 51 7.21 13.06 -10.67
N PRO A 52 8.11 13.86 -11.26
CA PRO A 52 9.28 14.40 -10.53
C PRO A 52 8.96 15.24 -9.28
N GLY A 53 7.77 15.83 -9.21
CA GLY A 53 7.31 16.61 -8.05
C GLY A 53 6.51 15.82 -7.03
N VAL A 54 6.29 14.52 -7.24
CA VAL A 54 5.59 13.63 -6.31
C VAL A 54 6.61 12.71 -5.68
N LYS A 55 6.86 12.92 -4.39
CA LYS A 55 7.92 12.23 -3.65
C LYS A 55 7.38 11.62 -2.37
N MET A 56 7.92 10.48 -1.97
CA MET A 56 7.55 9.82 -0.72
C MET A 56 8.79 9.43 0.04
N HIS A 57 8.75 9.65 1.35
CA HIS A 57 9.85 9.37 2.26
C HIS A 57 9.36 8.46 3.39
N ASP A 58 10.10 7.38 3.61
CA ASP A 58 9.90 6.46 4.74
C ASP A 58 8.47 5.89 4.81
N LEU A 59 8.03 5.25 3.72
CA LEU A 59 6.76 4.54 3.68
C LEU A 59 6.91 3.11 4.23
N LEU A 60 5.86 2.63 4.87
CA LEU A 60 5.77 1.24 5.32
C LEU A 60 4.38 0.66 5.16
N THR A 61 4.33 -0.66 4.95
CA THR A 61 3.12 -1.46 5.10
C THR A 61 3.32 -2.57 6.10
N VAL A 62 2.27 -2.94 6.84
CA VAL A 62 2.32 -4.04 7.81
C VAL A 62 1.04 -4.88 7.75
N GLN A 63 1.21 -6.18 7.89
CA GLN A 63 0.12 -7.14 8.05
C GLN A 63 -0.09 -7.43 9.53
N LEU A 64 -1.33 -7.39 10.01
CA LEU A 64 -1.66 -7.47 11.45
C LEU A 64 -2.37 -8.79 11.86
N GLY A 65 -2.30 -9.83 11.04
CA GLY A 65 -2.80 -11.16 11.35
C GLY A 65 -3.80 -11.76 10.35
N ALA A 66 -4.38 -10.96 9.45
CA ALA A 66 -5.24 -11.45 8.35
C ALA A 66 -5.13 -10.57 7.09
N GLY A 67 -5.26 -11.19 5.91
CA GLY A 67 -5.10 -10.52 4.62
C GLY A 67 -3.65 -10.43 4.15
N THR A 68 -3.48 -10.00 2.90
CA THR A 68 -2.19 -9.75 2.25
C THR A 68 -2.20 -8.39 1.54
N LEU A 69 -1.09 -7.66 1.63
CA LEU A 69 -0.90 -6.41 0.91
C LEU A 69 0.34 -6.57 0.02
N ASP A 70 0.16 -6.47 -1.30
CA ASP A 70 1.13 -6.99 -2.27
C ASP A 70 2.34 -6.05 -2.46
N HIS A 71 2.12 -4.73 -2.37
CA HIS A 71 3.17 -3.73 -2.52
C HIS A 71 3.01 -2.55 -1.56
N VAL A 72 4.13 -1.98 -1.11
CA VAL A 72 4.10 -0.78 -0.27
C VAL A 72 3.42 0.36 -1.03
N ILE A 73 3.97 0.73 -2.19
CA ILE A 73 3.52 1.84 -3.02
C ILE A 73 3.52 1.46 -4.49
N ASN A 74 2.44 1.76 -5.21
CA ASN A 74 2.28 1.39 -6.62
C ASN A 74 2.61 -0.10 -6.84
N ASP A 75 3.72 -0.38 -7.53
CA ASP A 75 4.22 -1.73 -7.83
C ASP A 75 5.58 -1.99 -7.14
N THR A 76 5.93 -1.18 -6.12
CA THR A 76 7.22 -1.16 -5.42
C THR A 76 7.07 -1.53 -3.94
N GLY A 77 8.06 -2.25 -3.42
CA GLY A 77 8.11 -2.76 -2.05
C GLY A 77 7.64 -4.20 -1.97
N ALA A 78 8.20 -4.95 -1.02
CA ALA A 78 7.88 -6.35 -0.81
C ALA A 78 6.48 -6.52 -0.20
N PRO A 79 5.78 -7.64 -0.48
CA PRO A 79 4.47 -7.91 0.11
C PRO A 79 4.57 -8.13 1.62
N VAL A 80 3.48 -7.82 2.32
CA VAL A 80 3.27 -8.22 3.72
C VAL A 80 2.11 -9.21 3.79
N SER A 81 2.33 -10.33 4.47
CA SER A 81 1.39 -11.45 4.55
C SER A 81 1.46 -12.13 5.92
N GLN A 82 0.62 -13.15 6.13
CA GLN A 82 0.65 -13.98 7.34
C GLN A 82 1.96 -14.76 7.54
N ALA A 83 2.86 -14.81 6.53
CA ALA A 83 4.17 -15.43 6.69
C ALA A 83 5.07 -14.71 7.71
N ALA A 84 4.82 -13.42 7.98
CA ALA A 84 5.60 -12.59 8.89
C ALA A 84 4.72 -11.51 9.54
N VAL A 85 3.79 -11.92 10.41
CA VAL A 85 2.84 -11.01 11.08
C VAL A 85 3.58 -9.91 11.86
N GLY A 86 3.15 -8.66 11.69
CA GLY A 86 3.71 -7.50 12.37
C GLY A 86 5.06 -7.03 11.85
N VAL A 87 5.68 -7.74 10.89
CA VAL A 87 6.94 -7.34 10.27
C VAL A 87 6.66 -6.34 9.14
N PRO A 88 7.17 -5.10 9.22
CA PRO A 88 6.99 -4.10 8.17
C PRO A 88 7.78 -4.40 6.90
N SER A 89 7.18 -4.04 5.77
CA SER A 89 7.88 -3.81 4.50
C SER A 89 8.03 -2.31 4.29
N PHE A 90 9.21 -1.86 3.86
CA PHE A 90 9.56 -0.45 3.75
C PHE A 90 9.89 -0.05 2.32
N VAL A 91 9.57 1.20 1.98
CA VAL A 91 10.13 1.93 0.84
C VAL A 91 10.60 3.28 1.37
N VAL A 92 11.93 3.48 1.38
CA VAL A 92 12.56 4.66 1.99
C VAL A 92 12.37 5.90 1.10
N GLU A 93 12.42 5.73 -0.22
CA GLU A 93 12.25 6.79 -1.21
C GLU A 93 11.42 6.28 -2.39
N PHE A 94 10.52 7.12 -2.91
CA PHE A 94 9.74 6.88 -4.13
C PHE A 94 9.52 8.17 -4.91
#